data_AF-A0A534NFM4-F1
#
_entry.id   AF-A0A534NFM4-F1
#
_cell.length_a   1.000
_cell.length_b   1.000
_cell.length_c   1.000
_cell.angle_alpha   90.00
_cell.angle_beta   90.00
_cell.angle_gamma   90.00
#
_symmetry.space_group_name_H-M   'P 1'
#
loop_
_entity.id
_entity.type
_entity.pdbx_description
1 polymer ?
#
loop_
_entity_poly.entity_id
_entity_poly.type
_entity_poly.pdbx_seq_one_letter_code
_entity_poly.pdbx_strand_id
1 'polypeptide(L)'
;MELFIKVAPRHYDRLRGRIRSDSPAYQAIDKATRIDHSLEGVLFKGYNILCDEEQARIILEIAKQCCPEIIADIQEAVRLARRG
;
A
#
# COMPACT_ATOMS: atom_id res chain seq x y z
N MET A 1 -4.32 9.62 -12.19
CA MET A 1 -4.97 9.73 -10.87
C MET A 1 -4.10 8.98 -9.90
N GLU A 2 -3.68 9.65 -8.83
CA GLU A 2 -2.79 9.08 -7.82
C GLU A 2 -3.60 8.76 -6.56
N LEU A 3 -3.27 7.68 -5.89
CA LEU A 3 -3.95 7.21 -4.69
C LEU A 3 -2.95 6.76 -3.63
N PHE A 4 -3.40 6.81 -2.39
CA PHE A 4 -2.61 6.44 -1.23
C PHE A 4 -3.12 5.12 -0.65
N ILE A 5 -2.25 4.12 -0.63
CA ILE A 5 -2.51 2.85 0.04
C ILE A 5 -1.81 2.87 1.39
N LYS A 6 -2.61 2.79 2.47
CA LYS A 6 -2.10 2.64 3.82
C LYS A 6 -1.92 1.16 4.12
N VAL A 7 -0.72 0.77 4.54
CA VAL A 7 -0.41 -0.61 4.93
C VAL A 7 0.28 -0.65 6.28
N ALA A 8 0.00 -1.68 7.07
CA ALA A 8 0.75 -1.92 8.30
C ALA A 8 2.21 -2.34 7.98
N PRO A 9 3.18 -2.11 8.87
CA PRO A 9 4.60 -2.41 8.63
C PRO A 9 4.82 -3.87 8.22
N ARG A 10 4.16 -4.80 8.92
CA ARG A 10 4.21 -6.24 8.62
C ARG A 10 3.81 -6.60 7.18
N HIS A 11 2.89 -5.83 6.60
CA HIS A 11 2.41 -6.06 5.24
C HIS A 11 3.28 -5.33 4.23
N TYR A 12 3.76 -4.13 4.57
CA TYR A 12 4.73 -3.38 3.77
C TYR A 12 6.01 -4.20 3.51
N ASP A 13 6.62 -4.77 4.56
CA ASP A 13 7.84 -5.58 4.41
C ASP A 13 7.62 -6.79 3.50
N ARG A 14 6.45 -7.45 3.60
CA ARG A 14 6.07 -8.57 2.74
C ARG A 14 5.86 -8.16 1.29
N LEU A 15 5.20 -7.03 1.06
CA LEU A 15 5.01 -6.47 -0.29
C LEU A 15 6.37 -6.08 -0.89
N ARG A 16 7.21 -5.37 -0.14
CA ARG A 16 8.54 -4.92 -0.59
C ARG A 16 9.45 -6.09 -0.93
N GLY A 17 9.38 -7.18 -0.19
CA GLY A 17 10.14 -8.41 -0.50
C GLY A 17 9.64 -9.19 -1.72
N ARG A 18 8.43 -8.92 -2.22
CA ARG A 18 7.82 -9.63 -3.35
C ARG A 18 7.72 -8.79 -4.62
N ILE A 19 7.64 -7.47 -4.50
CA ILE A 19 7.67 -6.57 -5.64
C ILE A 19 9.07 -6.61 -6.25
N ARG A 20 9.15 -7.05 -7.50
CA ARG A 20 10.40 -7.08 -8.25
C ARG A 20 10.81 -5.67 -8.65
N SER A 21 12.12 -5.42 -8.73
CA SER A 21 12.70 -4.12 -9.07
C SER A 21 12.39 -3.62 -10.48
N ASP A 22 12.00 -4.52 -11.39
CA ASP A 22 11.56 -4.20 -12.76
C ASP A 22 10.07 -3.83 -12.84
N SER A 23 9.31 -3.98 -11.76
CA SER A 23 7.89 -3.62 -11.72
C SER A 23 7.70 -2.11 -11.56
N PRO A 24 6.72 -1.48 -12.24
CA PRO A 24 6.38 -0.08 -12.00
C PRO A 24 5.93 0.18 -10.56
N ALA A 25 5.39 -0.82 -9.86
CA ALA A 25 5.04 -0.73 -8.45
C ALA A 25 6.27 -0.65 -7.51
N TYR A 26 7.47 -0.98 -7.99
CA TYR A 26 8.69 -0.91 -7.19
C TYR A 26 9.02 0.52 -6.77
N GLN A 27 8.88 1.48 -7.68
CA GLN A 27 9.13 2.89 -7.34
C GLN A 27 8.10 3.41 -6.33
N ALA A 28 6.84 2.98 -6.44
CA ALA A 28 5.79 3.36 -5.50
C ALA A 28 6.07 2.84 -4.09
N ILE A 29 6.43 1.56 -3.96
CA ILE A 29 6.75 0.97 -2.67
C ILE A 29 8.07 1.50 -2.11
N ASP A 30 9.04 1.84 -2.96
CA ASP A 30 10.31 2.40 -2.51
C ASP A 30 10.18 3.83 -1.99
N LYS A 31 9.31 4.63 -2.62
CA LYS A 31 8.95 5.98 -2.18
C LYS A 31 7.91 6.00 -1.06
N ALA A 32 7.54 4.85 -0.50
CA ALA A 32 6.51 4.79 0.52
C ALA A 32 6.93 5.57 1.78
N THR A 33 6.05 6.46 2.22
CA THR A 33 6.31 7.30 3.40
C THR A 33 5.82 6.59 4.65
N ARG A 34 6.69 6.45 5.65
CA ARG A 34 6.29 5.91 6.94
C ARG A 34 5.37 6.91 7.66
N ILE A 35 4.24 6.41 8.14
CA ILE A 35 3.30 7.16 8.98
C ILE A 35 3.44 6.64 10.40
N ASP A 36 3.89 7.51 11.30
CA ASP A 36 3.81 7.30 12.74
C ASP A 36 2.87 8.38 13.30
N HIS A 37 1.57 8.06 13.40
CA HIS A 37 0.60 8.95 14.03
C HIS A 37 0.22 8.39 15.40
N SER A 38 0.39 9.22 16.43
CA SER A 38 -0.17 8.99 17.76
C SER A 38 -1.46 9.78 17.88
N LEU A 39 -2.60 9.09 17.82
CA LEU A 39 -3.92 9.67 18.07
C LEU A 39 -4.41 9.15 19.42
N GLU A 40 -4.58 10.06 20.39
CA GLU A 40 -5.10 9.76 21.73
C GLU A 40 -4.41 8.57 22.44
N GLY A 41 -3.10 8.46 22.30
CA GLY A 41 -2.29 7.40 22.93
C GLY A 41 -2.19 6.09 22.15
N VAL A 42 -2.90 5.97 21.02
CA VAL A 42 -2.74 4.84 20.10
C VAL A 42 -1.69 5.18 19.04
N LEU A 43 -0.53 4.53 19.14
CA LEU A 43 0.53 4.58 18.14
C LEU A 43 0.13 3.77 16.91
N PHE A 44 -0.42 4.44 15.90
CA PHE A 44 -0.57 3.83 14.58
C PHE A 44 0.74 3.97 13.82
N LYS A 45 1.42 2.84 13.60
CA LYS A 45 2.58 2.73 12.72
C LYS A 45 2.15 2.07 11.43
N GLY A 46 2.46 2.69 10.30
CA GLY A 46 2.16 2.18 8.97
C GLY A 46 3.01 2.83 7.90
N TYR A 47 2.75 2.47 6.65
CA TYR A 47 3.35 3.07 5.47
C TYR A 47 2.26 3.55 4.53
N ASN A 48 2.49 4.70 3.92
CA ASN A 48 1.68 5.26 2.86
C ASN A 48 2.39 5.04 1.54
N ILE A 49 1.79 4.26 0.66
CA ILE A 49 2.31 3.99 -0.68
C ILE A 49 1.53 4.90 -1.64
N LEU A 50 2.21 5.90 -2.20
CA LEU A 50 1.66 6.71 -3.29
C LEU A 50 1.81 5.93 -4.59
N CYS A 51 0.69 5.64 -5.25
CA CYS A 51 0.68 4.87 -6.48
C CYS A 51 -0.42 5.32 -7.43
N ASP A 52 -0.26 5.04 -8.72
CA ASP A 52 -1.33 5.16 -9.71
C ASP A 52 -2.19 3.88 -9.76
N GLU A 53 -3.24 3.90 -10.59
CA GLU A 53 -4.16 2.76 -10.70
C GLU A 53 -3.49 1.47 -11.21
N GLU A 54 -2.51 1.57 -12.12
CA GLU A 54 -1.79 0.41 -12.65
C GLU A 54 -0.90 -0.20 -11.57
N GLN A 55 -0.15 0.65 -10.87
CA GLN A 55 0.68 0.26 -9.73
C GLN A 55 -0.18 -0.35 -8.60
N ALA A 56 -1.33 0.23 -8.28
CA ALA A 56 -2.24 -0.29 -7.27
C ALA A 56 -2.78 -1.69 -7.62
N ARG A 57 -3.07 -1.95 -8.91
CA ARG A 57 -3.45 -3.30 -9.37
C ARG A 57 -2.31 -4.30 -9.17
N ILE A 58 -1.08 -3.93 -9.47
CA ILE A 58 0.08 -4.81 -9.26
C ILE A 58 0.30 -5.09 -7.77
N ILE A 59 0.20 -4.06 -6.93
CA ILE A 59 0.29 -4.20 -5.46
C ILE A 59 -0.82 -5.13 -4.96
N LEU A 60 -2.03 -5.00 -5.48
CA LEU A 60 -3.16 -5.87 -5.14
C LEU A 60 -2.92 -7.33 -5.53
N GLU A 61 -2.41 -7.59 -6.73
CA GLU A 61 -2.08 -8.96 -7.18
C GLU A 61 -1.02 -9.61 -6.30
N ILE A 62 -0.01 -8.85 -5.88
CA ILE A 62 1.03 -9.34 -4.97
C ILE A 62 0.47 -9.53 -3.56
N ALA A 63 -0.36 -8.60 -3.08
CA ALA A 63 -1.06 -8.70 -1.81
C ALA A 63 -1.92 -9.97 -1.74
N LYS A 64 -2.63 -10.33 -2.82
CA LYS A 64 -3.40 -11.58 -2.90
C LYS A 64 -2.55 -12.83 -2.63
N GLN A 65 -1.27 -12.80 -2.99
CA GLN A 65 -0.37 -13.95 -2.81
C GLN A 65 0.28 -14.00 -1.42
N CYS A 66 0.48 -12.87 -0.74
CA CYS A 66 1.27 -12.82 0.50
C CYS A 66 0.53 -12.27 1.72
N CYS A 67 -0.51 -11.46 1.52
CA CYS A 67 -1.26 -10.73 2.54
C CYS A 67 -2.74 -10.60 2.14
N PRO A 68 -3.55 -11.67 2.22
CA PRO A 68 -4.95 -11.60 1.83
C PRO A 68 -5.78 -10.63 2.70
N GLU A 69 -5.35 -10.40 3.95
CA GLU A 69 -6.02 -9.52 4.91
C GLU A 69 -6.12 -8.06 4.43
N ILE A 70 -5.15 -7.57 3.64
CA ILE A 70 -5.12 -6.17 3.19
C ILE A 70 -5.80 -5.94 1.84
N ILE A 71 -6.30 -7.00 1.19
CA ILE A 71 -6.96 -6.90 -0.13
C ILE A 71 -8.12 -5.92 -0.05
N ALA A 72 -8.94 -6.04 1.00
CA ALA A 72 -10.11 -5.19 1.21
C ALA A 72 -9.71 -3.72 1.38
N ASP A 73 -8.68 -3.43 2.18
CA ASP A 73 -8.17 -2.07 2.39
C ASP A 73 -7.64 -1.45 1.09
N ILE A 74 -6.87 -2.22 0.29
CA ILE A 74 -6.35 -1.74 -1.00
C ILE A 74 -7.50 -1.45 -1.97
N GLN A 75 -8.48 -2.36 -2.07
CA GLN A 75 -9.62 -2.17 -2.96
C GLN A 75 -10.48 -0.98 -2.54
N GLU A 76 -10.69 -0.78 -1.24
CA GLU A 76 -11.41 0.38 -0.73
C GLU A 76 -10.64 1.68 -1.02
N ALA A 77 -9.32 1.71 -0.83
CA ALA A 77 -8.49 2.87 -1.17
C ALA A 77 -8.58 3.24 -2.65
N VAL A 78 -8.53 2.25 -3.55
CA VAL A 78 -8.72 2.47 -5.00
C VAL A 78 -10.13 2.99 -5.31
N ARG A 79 -11.16 2.43 -4.65
CA ARG A 79 -12.55 2.87 -4.84
C ARG A 79 -12.77 4.31 -4.36
N LEU A 80 -12.21 4.66 -3.20
CA LEU A 80 -12.28 6.01 -2.64
C LEU A 80 -11.59 7.02 -3.56
N ALA A 81 -10.42 6.68 -4.09
CA ALA A 81 -9.69 7.55 -4.99
C ALA A 81 -10.45 7.81 -6.30
N ARG A 82 -11.22 6.83 -6.81
CA ARG A 82 -12.07 7.01 -8.01
C ARG A 82 -13.32 7.86 -7.78
N ARG A 83 -13.72 8.07 -6.54
CA ARG A 83 -14.88 8.90 -6.16
C ARG A 83 -14.50 10.33 -5.79
N GLY A 84 -13.20 10.62 -5.67
CA GLY A 84 -12.65 11.95 -5.37
C GLY A 84 -12.44 12.79 -6.61
#